data_AF-A0A1F8D818-F1
#
_entry.id   AF-A0A1F8D818-F1
#
_cell.length_a   1.000
_cell.length_b   1.000
_cell.length_c   1.000
_cell.angle_alpha   90.00
_cell.angle_beta   90.00
_cell.angle_gamma   90.00
#
_symmetry.space_group_name_H-M   'P 1'
#
loop_
_entity.id
_entity.type
_entity.pdbx_description
1 polymer ?
#
loop_
_entity_poly.entity_id
_entity_poly.type
_entity_poly.pdbx_seq_one_letter_code
_entity_poly.pdbx_strand_id
1 'polypeptide(L)'
;MERRQAFLMVLAASFLVLLIYLTAIPKETSEGKFPLRIFSRDVEIILTGDVMLGRTVMTKSLDSGEPTYPFEKVAGQLAEADFVFVNLENPIIENCPRTSTGLKFCADPKLTSGLKFAGVDVVTLANNHALDYGKGGIEKTVEFLKEEGIEAVGLGNLVIKEKKGIRFGFLGFNFVSSGPKDEDFKLVSDSDEKVEVLIVGIHWGEEYQDKANKFQREWAKKLVEVGADVIVGHHPHWVQDVEYIKKPVYAEGASSPSVSEDTKYDEYAVAYYSLGNFIFDQMWSKKTREGLIIKLTFRDGRLISEEKLPIYMSSWAQPEFVEK
;
A
#
# COMPACT_ATOMS: atom_id res chain seq x y z
N MET A 1 75.87 4.83 -32.39
CA MET A 1 75.67 3.37 -32.25
C MET A 1 74.84 3.02 -31.01
N GLU A 2 74.98 3.76 -29.90
CA GLU A 2 74.35 3.45 -28.61
C GLU A 2 72.82 3.65 -28.54
N ARG A 3 72.24 4.65 -29.22
CA ARG A 3 70.78 4.91 -29.14
C ARG A 3 69.91 3.84 -29.83
N ARG A 4 70.41 3.16 -30.87
CA ARG A 4 69.68 2.07 -31.54
C ARG A 4 69.69 0.79 -30.72
N GLN A 5 70.77 0.51 -29.99
CA GLN A 5 70.86 -0.65 -29.10
C GLN A 5 69.96 -0.48 -27.86
N ALA A 6 69.88 0.73 -27.29
CA ALA A 6 68.97 1.01 -26.20
C ALA A 6 67.48 0.85 -26.58
N PHE A 7 67.09 1.28 -27.79
CA PHE A 7 65.70 1.16 -28.26
C PHE A 7 65.30 -0.29 -28.56
N LEU A 8 66.22 -1.11 -29.09
CA LEU A 8 66.02 -2.54 -29.31
C LEU A 8 65.94 -3.33 -27.99
N MET A 9 66.70 -2.94 -26.95
CA MET A 9 66.59 -3.56 -25.63
C MET A 9 65.25 -3.24 -24.93
N VAL A 10 64.73 -2.01 -25.08
CA VAL A 10 63.43 -1.63 -24.51
C VAL A 10 62.28 -2.35 -25.21
N LEU A 11 62.34 -2.53 -26.54
CA LEU A 11 61.36 -3.33 -27.29
C LEU A 11 61.43 -4.82 -26.97
N ALA A 12 62.63 -5.39 -26.80
CA ALA A 12 62.80 -6.79 -26.40
C ALA A 12 62.30 -7.03 -24.97
N ALA A 13 62.55 -6.10 -24.04
CA ALA A 13 62.07 -6.19 -22.65
C ALA A 13 60.54 -6.07 -22.56
N SER A 14 59.92 -5.18 -23.35
CA SER A 14 58.46 -5.02 -23.38
C SER A 14 57.76 -6.21 -24.06
N PHE A 15 58.37 -6.84 -25.06
CA PHE A 15 57.85 -8.07 -25.66
C PHE A 15 57.96 -9.27 -24.70
N LEU A 16 59.02 -9.34 -23.88
CA LEU A 16 59.20 -10.38 -22.87
C LEU A 16 58.19 -10.24 -21.71
N VAL A 17 57.90 -9.01 -21.27
CA VAL A 17 56.87 -8.73 -20.25
C VAL A 17 55.47 -9.09 -20.76
N LEU A 18 55.17 -8.83 -22.04
CA LEU A 18 53.90 -9.22 -22.65
C LEU A 18 53.77 -10.75 -22.81
N LEU A 19 54.87 -11.45 -23.13
CA LEU A 19 54.89 -12.93 -23.21
C LEU A 19 54.74 -13.60 -21.83
N ILE A 20 55.29 -12.98 -20.77
CA ILE A 20 55.10 -13.44 -19.39
C ILE A 20 53.63 -13.21 -18.98
N TYR A 21 53.02 -12.09 -19.36
CA TYR A 21 51.60 -11.83 -19.09
C TYR A 21 50.65 -12.79 -19.84
N LEU A 22 50.99 -13.18 -21.08
CA LEU A 22 50.20 -14.11 -21.89
C LEU A 22 50.38 -15.58 -21.46
N THR A 23 51.51 -15.95 -20.86
CA THR A 23 51.75 -17.31 -20.34
C THR A 23 51.40 -17.46 -18.85
N ALA A 24 51.20 -16.35 -18.13
CA ALA A 24 50.71 -16.31 -16.74
C ALA A 24 49.18 -16.19 -16.63
N ILE A 25 48.43 -16.31 -17.75
CA ILE A 25 46.99 -16.53 -17.69
C ILE A 25 46.79 -17.94 -17.15
N PRO A 26 46.22 -18.13 -15.94
CA PRO A 26 45.94 -19.44 -15.43
C PRO A 26 44.99 -20.15 -16.39
N LYS A 27 45.37 -21.33 -16.87
CA LYS A 27 44.43 -22.27 -17.50
C LYS A 27 43.31 -22.52 -16.49
N GLU A 28 42.06 -22.30 -16.91
CA GLU A 28 40.85 -22.48 -16.12
C GLU A 28 40.93 -23.60 -15.08
N THR A 29 40.81 -23.25 -13.81
CA THR A 29 40.28 -24.13 -12.78
C THR A 29 39.60 -23.30 -11.70
N SER A 30 38.32 -23.01 -11.90
CA SER A 30 37.26 -23.15 -10.90
C SER A 30 36.04 -22.41 -11.44
N GLU A 31 34.92 -23.11 -11.50
CA GLU A 31 33.59 -22.51 -11.51
C GLU A 31 33.46 -21.60 -10.29
N GLY A 32 33.94 -20.37 -10.42
CA GLY A 32 33.68 -19.31 -9.47
C GLY A 32 32.22 -18.91 -9.65
N LYS A 33 31.32 -19.60 -8.95
CA LYS A 33 30.02 -19.04 -8.58
C LYS A 33 30.32 -17.75 -7.82
N PHE A 34 30.44 -16.63 -8.53
CA PHE A 34 30.16 -15.35 -7.92
C PHE A 34 28.76 -15.51 -7.33
N PRO A 35 28.57 -15.38 -6.00
CA PRO A 35 27.23 -15.30 -5.50
C PRO A 35 26.67 -14.03 -6.14
N LEU A 36 25.79 -14.19 -7.14
CA LEU A 36 24.80 -13.16 -7.42
C LEU A 36 24.20 -12.88 -6.04
N ARG A 37 24.56 -11.74 -5.44
CA ARG A 37 23.75 -11.18 -4.37
C ARG A 37 22.41 -10.92 -5.05
N ILE A 38 21.52 -11.90 -4.97
CA ILE A 38 20.11 -11.68 -5.20
C ILE A 38 19.74 -10.74 -4.05
N PHE A 39 19.80 -9.43 -4.31
CA PHE A 39 19.18 -8.46 -3.43
C PHE A 39 17.72 -8.89 -3.34
N SER A 40 17.23 -9.17 -2.13
CA SER A 40 15.83 -9.53 -2.00
C SER A 40 14.99 -8.38 -2.55
N ARG A 41 14.07 -8.69 -3.46
CA ARG A 41 13.07 -7.73 -3.94
C ARG A 41 11.92 -7.66 -2.94
N ASP A 42 12.25 -7.56 -1.66
CA ASP A 42 11.25 -7.50 -0.60
C ASP A 42 10.65 -6.10 -0.60
N VAL A 43 9.35 -5.98 -0.85
CA VAL A 43 8.59 -4.72 -0.84
C VAL A 43 7.61 -4.77 0.31
N GLU A 44 7.64 -3.77 1.19
CA GLU A 44 6.72 -3.69 2.32
C GLU A 44 5.57 -2.72 2.02
N ILE A 45 4.33 -3.16 2.24
CA ILE A 45 3.13 -2.37 2.06
C ILE A 45 2.37 -2.31 3.38
N ILE A 46 1.96 -1.11 3.78
CA ILE A 46 1.08 -0.91 4.92
C ILE A 46 -0.32 -0.55 4.45
N LEU A 47 -1.31 -1.24 5.03
CA LEU A 47 -2.73 -0.99 4.86
C LEU A 47 -3.31 -0.52 6.19
N THR A 48 -4.10 0.55 6.18
CA THR A 48 -4.76 1.08 7.38
C THR A 48 -6.27 1.15 7.24
N GLY A 49 -6.92 1.41 8.38
CA GLY A 49 -8.35 1.70 8.46
C GLY A 49 -8.75 3.10 8.02
N ASP A 50 -9.94 3.51 8.45
CA ASP A 50 -10.60 4.76 8.08
C ASP A 50 -9.86 6.00 8.60
N VAL A 51 -9.65 6.97 7.70
CA VAL A 51 -9.05 8.28 7.99
C VAL A 51 -10.09 9.36 7.72
N MET A 52 -10.54 10.05 8.77
CA MET A 52 -11.40 11.22 8.70
C MET A 52 -10.67 12.39 9.35
N LEU A 53 -10.11 13.27 8.51
CA LEU A 53 -9.28 14.42 8.90
C LEU A 53 -10.10 15.63 9.36
N GLY A 54 -11.41 15.59 9.21
CA GLY A 54 -12.33 16.66 9.57
C GLY A 54 -12.66 16.76 11.05
N ARG A 55 -13.72 17.51 11.34
CA ARG A 55 -14.29 17.69 12.69
C ARG A 55 -13.23 18.01 13.77
N THR A 56 -13.21 17.22 14.85
CA THR A 56 -12.29 17.40 15.98
C THR A 56 -10.84 17.13 15.57
N VAL A 57 -10.60 16.27 14.57
CA VAL A 57 -9.24 15.99 14.05
C VAL A 57 -8.64 17.25 13.44
N MET A 58 -9.36 17.88 12.50
CA MET A 58 -8.98 19.17 11.92
C MET A 58 -8.84 20.23 13.00
N THR A 59 -9.77 20.27 13.95
CA THR A 59 -9.77 21.29 14.99
C THR A 59 -8.52 21.21 15.87
N LYS A 60 -8.16 20.02 16.35
CA LYS A 60 -6.96 19.82 17.16
C LYS A 60 -5.69 20.18 16.42
N SER A 61 -5.55 19.70 15.18
CA SER A 61 -4.35 19.90 14.37
C SER A 61 -4.11 21.38 14.04
N LEU A 62 -5.17 22.13 13.72
CA LEU A 62 -5.02 23.53 13.36
C LEU A 62 -4.93 24.45 14.59
N ASP A 63 -5.52 24.09 15.72
CA ASP A 63 -5.41 24.87 16.97
C ASP A 63 -4.04 24.71 17.62
N SER A 64 -3.40 23.54 17.47
CA SER A 64 -1.99 23.35 17.87
C SER A 64 -1.00 23.98 16.90
N GLY A 65 -1.43 24.30 15.68
CA GLY A 65 -0.54 24.71 14.59
C GLY A 65 0.23 23.55 13.96
N GLU A 66 -0.13 22.30 14.27
CA GLU A 66 0.56 21.08 13.83
C GLU A 66 -0.39 20.20 13.01
N PRO A 67 -0.43 20.35 11.67
CA PRO A 67 -1.24 19.50 10.79
C PRO A 67 -0.88 18.01 10.85
N THR A 68 0.33 17.68 11.32
CA THR A 68 0.83 16.32 11.51
C THR A 68 0.30 15.65 12.77
N TYR A 69 -0.33 16.42 13.67
CA TYR A 69 -0.83 15.97 14.97
C TYR A 69 -1.45 14.56 14.96
N PRO A 70 -2.37 14.19 14.05
CA PRO A 70 -3.02 12.88 14.11
C PRO A 70 -2.05 11.70 13.91
N PHE A 71 -0.92 11.93 13.24
CA PHE A 71 -0.01 10.88 12.79
C PHE A 71 1.27 10.77 13.61
N GLU A 72 1.55 11.71 14.52
CA GLU A 72 2.83 11.84 15.24
C GLU A 72 3.34 10.54 15.88
N LYS A 73 2.43 9.71 16.41
CA LYS A 73 2.77 8.48 17.13
C LYS A 73 2.93 7.24 16.23
N VAL A 74 2.54 7.33 14.97
CA VAL A 74 2.51 6.18 14.04
C VAL A 74 3.33 6.41 12.77
N ALA A 75 3.54 7.66 12.38
CA ALA A 75 4.24 8.04 11.15
C ALA A 75 5.63 7.40 11.02
N GLY A 76 6.37 7.28 12.12
CA GLY A 76 7.69 6.66 12.10
C GLY A 76 7.70 5.24 11.56
N GLN A 77 6.74 4.40 11.99
CA GLN A 77 6.62 3.03 11.48
C GLN A 77 5.95 2.96 10.11
N LEU A 78 5.03 3.89 9.81
CA LEU A 78 4.38 3.93 8.51
C LEU A 78 5.37 4.29 7.39
N ALA A 79 6.19 5.32 7.61
CA ALA A 79 7.13 5.83 6.62
C ALA A 79 8.33 4.88 6.33
N GLU A 80 8.48 3.80 7.09
CA GLU A 80 9.45 2.74 6.81
C GLU A 80 9.00 1.83 5.64
N ALA A 81 7.69 1.74 5.39
CA ALA A 81 7.16 0.93 4.31
C ALA A 81 7.47 1.53 2.93
N ASP A 82 7.48 0.67 1.91
CA ASP A 82 7.66 1.11 0.53
C ASP A 82 6.40 1.76 -0.03
N PHE A 83 5.21 1.32 0.41
CA PHE A 83 3.92 1.94 0.11
C PHE A 83 2.97 1.95 1.32
N VAL A 84 2.22 3.04 1.51
CA VAL A 84 1.14 3.13 2.50
C VAL A 84 -0.20 3.44 1.81
N PHE A 85 -1.22 2.62 2.07
CA PHE A 85 -2.58 2.74 1.53
C PHE A 85 -3.61 2.99 2.65
N VAL A 86 -4.45 4.03 2.47
CA VAL A 86 -5.48 4.42 3.46
C VAL A 86 -6.85 4.70 2.81
N ASN A 87 -7.94 4.59 3.56
CA ASN A 87 -9.25 5.14 3.14
C ASN A 87 -9.42 6.56 3.67
N LEU A 88 -9.49 7.55 2.79
CA LEU A 88 -9.74 8.95 3.16
C LEU A 88 -11.23 9.25 3.05
N GLU A 89 -11.89 9.30 4.21
CA GLU A 89 -13.35 9.35 4.34
C GLU A 89 -13.90 10.78 4.43
N ASN A 90 -13.21 11.75 3.85
CA ASN A 90 -13.71 13.11 3.71
C ASN A 90 -13.11 13.81 2.48
N PRO A 91 -13.88 14.69 1.82
CA PRO A 91 -13.32 15.65 0.89
C PRO A 91 -12.34 16.62 1.58
N ILE A 92 -11.34 17.08 0.83
CA ILE A 92 -10.46 18.17 1.22
C ILE A 92 -10.84 19.39 0.40
N ILE A 93 -11.25 20.46 1.08
CA ILE A 93 -11.76 21.68 0.46
C ILE A 93 -11.25 22.92 1.18
N GLU A 94 -11.10 24.02 0.44
CA GLU A 94 -10.87 25.32 1.03
C GLU A 94 -12.05 25.76 1.90
N ASN A 95 -11.75 26.47 2.99
CA ASN A 95 -12.77 27.00 3.92
C ASN A 95 -13.72 25.93 4.49
N CYS A 96 -13.23 24.70 4.68
CA CYS A 96 -13.99 23.68 5.39
C CYS A 96 -14.42 24.20 6.79
N PRO A 97 -15.72 24.17 7.13
CA PRO A 97 -16.18 24.69 8.42
C PRO A 97 -15.60 23.91 9.59
N ARG A 98 -15.15 24.63 10.62
CA ARG A 98 -14.77 24.03 11.91
C ARG A 98 -16.01 23.55 12.64
N THR A 99 -16.20 22.23 12.70
CA THR A 99 -17.23 21.57 13.49
C THR A 99 -16.60 20.49 14.36
N SER A 100 -17.33 19.96 15.34
CA SER A 100 -16.94 18.75 16.09
C SER A 100 -18.00 17.66 15.99
N THR A 101 -19.00 17.86 15.13
CA THR A 101 -20.20 17.01 14.98
C THR A 101 -20.68 17.04 13.53
N GLY A 102 -21.75 16.30 13.24
CA GLY A 102 -22.34 16.19 11.92
C GLY A 102 -21.75 15.04 11.10
N LEU A 103 -22.41 14.77 9.98
CA LEU A 103 -22.09 13.70 9.01
C LEU A 103 -21.75 14.25 7.62
N LYS A 104 -21.54 15.57 7.51
CA LYS A 104 -21.04 16.20 6.29
C LYS A 104 -19.57 16.52 6.52
N PHE A 105 -18.69 15.62 6.12
CA PHE A 105 -17.27 15.70 6.40
C PHE A 105 -16.53 16.55 5.38
N CYS A 106 -15.54 17.28 5.85
CA CYS A 106 -14.47 17.85 5.05
C CYS A 106 -13.25 18.11 5.93
N ALA A 107 -12.10 18.37 5.32
CA ALA A 107 -10.91 18.89 5.99
C ALA A 107 -10.29 20.04 5.20
N ASP A 108 -9.55 20.90 5.93
CA ASP A 108 -8.74 21.97 5.35
C ASP A 108 -7.53 21.37 4.59
N PRO A 109 -7.10 21.95 3.46
CA PRO A 109 -5.97 21.45 2.67
C PRO A 109 -4.68 21.30 3.45
N LYS A 110 -4.46 22.08 4.52
CA LYS A 110 -3.26 21.94 5.36
C LYS A 110 -3.10 20.54 5.94
N LEU A 111 -4.18 19.79 6.13
CA LEU A 111 -4.13 18.44 6.70
C LEU A 111 -3.52 17.40 5.75
N THR A 112 -3.38 17.67 4.45
CA THR A 112 -2.67 16.76 3.53
C THR A 112 -1.21 16.56 3.91
N SER A 113 -0.58 17.58 4.51
CA SER A 113 0.79 17.49 5.00
C SER A 113 0.94 16.42 6.10
N GLY A 114 -0.12 16.13 6.87
CA GLY A 114 -0.16 15.02 7.83
C GLY A 114 -0.13 13.65 7.14
N LEU A 115 -0.85 13.49 6.03
CA LEU A 115 -0.82 12.27 5.22
C LEU A 115 0.59 12.03 4.63
N LYS A 116 1.20 13.09 4.08
CA LYS A 116 2.57 13.02 3.57
C LYS A 116 3.58 12.72 4.66
N PHE A 117 3.45 13.34 5.83
CA PHE A 117 4.32 13.08 6.97
C PHE A 117 4.25 11.60 7.41
N ALA A 118 3.08 10.98 7.31
CA ALA A 118 2.88 9.57 7.57
C ALA A 118 3.36 8.63 6.45
N GLY A 119 3.88 9.15 5.34
CA GLY A 119 4.32 8.36 4.19
C GLY A 119 3.18 7.77 3.36
N VAL A 120 1.98 8.37 3.38
CA VAL A 120 0.83 7.91 2.57
C VAL A 120 1.13 8.07 1.09
N ASP A 121 1.06 6.98 0.31
CA ASP A 121 1.29 6.98 -1.14
C ASP A 121 -0.01 6.99 -1.94
N VAL A 122 -1.00 6.22 -1.46
CA VAL A 122 -2.27 6.01 -2.16
C VAL A 122 -3.42 6.12 -1.18
N VAL A 123 -4.46 6.86 -1.55
CA VAL A 123 -5.73 6.88 -0.83
C VAL A 123 -6.84 6.31 -1.70
N THR A 124 -7.80 5.61 -1.09
CA THR A 124 -9.11 5.44 -1.72
C THR A 124 -10.05 6.56 -1.29
N LEU A 125 -10.73 7.16 -2.27
CA LEU A 125 -11.84 8.08 -2.08
C LEU A 125 -13.20 7.39 -2.30
N ALA A 126 -13.22 6.09 -2.55
CA ALA A 126 -14.47 5.35 -2.74
C ALA A 126 -15.10 5.00 -1.40
N ASN A 127 -15.81 5.97 -0.81
CA ASN A 127 -16.58 5.81 0.41
C ASN A 127 -17.89 6.62 0.32
N ASN A 128 -18.75 6.48 1.34
CA ASN A 128 -20.06 7.14 1.41
C ASN A 128 -19.96 8.66 1.61
N HIS A 129 -18.84 9.18 2.14
CA HIS A 129 -18.63 10.60 2.42
C HIS A 129 -17.90 11.37 1.31
N ALA A 130 -17.38 10.67 0.30
CA ALA A 130 -16.66 11.27 -0.83
C ALA A 130 -17.46 12.37 -1.56
N LEU A 131 -18.78 12.26 -1.57
CA LEU A 131 -19.69 13.20 -2.24
C LEU A 131 -20.33 14.23 -1.31
N ASP A 132 -19.88 14.36 -0.05
CA ASP A 132 -20.43 15.34 0.90
C ASP A 132 -20.34 16.78 0.37
N TYR A 133 -19.35 17.08 -0.46
CA TYR A 133 -19.19 18.36 -1.16
C TYR A 133 -19.30 18.22 -2.69
N GLY A 134 -19.97 17.16 -3.14
CA GLY A 134 -20.20 16.85 -4.55
C GLY A 134 -18.91 16.63 -5.34
N LYS A 135 -19.04 16.60 -6.67
CA LYS A 135 -17.92 16.32 -7.59
C LYS A 135 -16.79 17.35 -7.47
N GLY A 136 -17.12 18.62 -7.27
CA GLY A 136 -16.11 19.67 -7.06
C GLY A 136 -15.27 19.44 -5.80
N GLY A 137 -15.85 18.86 -4.74
CA GLY A 137 -15.10 18.44 -3.56
C GLY A 137 -14.10 17.34 -3.87
N ILE A 138 -14.48 16.33 -4.65
CA ILE A 138 -13.58 15.25 -5.10
C ILE A 138 -12.45 15.82 -5.96
N GLU A 139 -12.78 16.66 -6.95
CA GLU A 139 -11.78 17.28 -7.85
C GLU A 139 -10.73 18.06 -7.05
N LYS A 140 -11.16 18.88 -6.08
CA LYS A 140 -10.25 19.60 -5.18
C LYS A 140 -9.45 18.68 -4.28
N THR A 141 -10.06 17.60 -3.79
CA THR A 141 -9.36 16.59 -2.99
C THR A 141 -8.21 15.98 -3.77
N VAL A 142 -8.45 15.58 -5.02
CA VAL A 142 -7.41 15.01 -5.90
C VAL A 142 -6.30 16.03 -6.19
N GLU A 143 -6.65 17.30 -6.42
CA GLU A 143 -5.68 18.39 -6.62
C GLU A 143 -4.73 18.52 -5.42
N PHE A 144 -5.26 18.66 -4.20
CA PHE A 144 -4.44 18.82 -2.99
C PHE A 144 -3.63 17.57 -2.64
N LEU A 145 -4.16 16.37 -2.86
CA LEU A 145 -3.40 15.13 -2.65
C LEU A 145 -2.22 15.03 -3.63
N LYS A 146 -2.44 15.41 -4.89
CA LYS A 146 -1.40 15.38 -5.92
C LYS A 146 -0.26 16.36 -5.63
N GLU A 147 -0.55 17.52 -5.03
CA GLU A 147 0.47 18.48 -4.58
C GLU A 147 1.42 17.87 -3.54
N GLU A 148 0.93 16.91 -2.74
CA GLU A 148 1.74 16.17 -1.78
C GLU A 148 2.36 14.87 -2.33
N GLY A 149 2.12 14.56 -3.61
CA GLY A 149 2.62 13.33 -4.25
C GLY A 149 1.79 12.08 -3.96
N ILE A 150 0.57 12.26 -3.44
CA ILE A 150 -0.35 11.18 -3.05
C ILE A 150 -1.33 10.92 -4.19
N GLU A 151 -1.48 9.65 -4.58
CA GLU A 151 -2.40 9.24 -5.64
C GLU A 151 -3.77 8.83 -5.06
N ALA A 152 -4.83 9.04 -5.84
CA ALA A 152 -6.20 8.69 -5.44
C ALA A 152 -6.77 7.59 -6.33
N VAL A 153 -7.37 6.58 -5.71
CA VAL A 153 -8.20 5.55 -6.35
C VAL A 153 -9.66 5.70 -5.90
N GLY A 154 -10.54 4.89 -6.48
CA GLY A 154 -11.97 4.93 -6.14
C GLY A 154 -12.82 5.82 -7.03
N LEU A 155 -12.25 6.29 -8.14
CA LEU A 155 -12.90 7.14 -9.13
C LEU A 155 -13.11 6.40 -10.47
N GLY A 156 -13.14 5.08 -10.44
CA GLY A 156 -13.18 4.22 -11.64
C GLY A 156 -11.81 4.10 -12.34
N ASN A 157 -10.72 4.26 -11.59
CA ASN A 157 -9.34 4.28 -12.10
C ASN A 157 -8.45 3.25 -11.37
N LEU A 158 -7.45 2.75 -12.09
CA LEU A 158 -6.33 1.97 -11.55
C LEU A 158 -5.13 2.89 -11.33
N VAL A 159 -4.51 2.80 -10.16
CA VAL A 159 -3.17 3.36 -9.89
C VAL A 159 -2.18 2.20 -9.88
N ILE A 160 -1.08 2.33 -10.62
CA ILE A 160 0.02 1.33 -10.64
C ILE A 160 1.26 1.98 -10.06
N LYS A 161 1.83 1.37 -9.01
CA LYS A 161 3.11 1.77 -8.42
C LYS A 161 4.13 0.65 -8.60
N GLU A 162 5.35 0.99 -8.96
CA GLU A 162 6.43 0.02 -9.14
C GLU A 162 7.51 0.21 -8.08
N LYS A 163 7.93 -0.88 -7.43
CA LYS A 163 9.07 -0.88 -6.50
C LYS A 163 9.89 -2.15 -6.68
N LYS A 164 11.21 -2.00 -6.75
CA LYS A 164 12.16 -3.12 -6.92
C LYS A 164 11.80 -4.03 -8.13
N GLY A 165 11.19 -3.45 -9.17
CA GLY A 165 10.76 -4.16 -10.38
C GLY A 165 9.47 -4.96 -10.24
N ILE A 166 8.69 -4.75 -9.16
CA ILE A 166 7.39 -5.36 -8.92
C ILE A 166 6.30 -4.30 -9.11
N ARG A 167 5.28 -4.59 -9.91
CA ARG A 167 4.13 -3.69 -10.15
C ARG A 167 2.96 -4.00 -9.22
N PHE A 168 2.56 -3.02 -8.42
CA PHE A 168 1.41 -3.08 -7.53
C PHE A 168 0.27 -2.22 -8.09
N GLY A 169 -0.91 -2.82 -8.22
CA GLY A 169 -2.14 -2.15 -8.60
C GLY A 169 -2.98 -1.80 -7.38
N PHE A 170 -3.60 -0.63 -7.39
CA PHE A 170 -4.52 -0.17 -6.35
C PHE A 170 -5.87 0.20 -6.96
N LEU A 171 -6.94 -0.32 -6.37
CA LEU A 171 -8.33 0.00 -6.70
C LEU A 171 -9.11 0.38 -5.43
N GLY A 172 -10.22 1.10 -5.63
CA GLY A 172 -11.13 1.50 -4.56
C GLY A 172 -12.59 1.34 -4.99
N PHE A 173 -13.44 0.86 -4.09
CA PHE A 173 -14.88 0.72 -4.35
C PHE A 173 -15.74 1.07 -3.13
N ASN A 174 -16.92 1.65 -3.39
CA ASN A 174 -17.94 1.88 -2.36
C ASN A 174 -19.16 1.00 -2.66
N PHE A 175 -19.41 0.03 -1.77
CA PHE A 175 -20.49 -0.94 -1.90
C PHE A 175 -21.57 -0.82 -0.83
N VAL A 176 -21.51 0.20 0.04
CA VAL A 176 -22.46 0.39 1.16
C VAL A 176 -23.92 0.45 0.66
N SER A 177 -24.20 1.20 -0.41
CA SER A 177 -25.59 1.45 -0.85
C SER A 177 -26.11 0.50 -1.93
N SER A 178 -25.25 -0.04 -2.79
CA SER A 178 -25.70 -0.80 -3.97
C SER A 178 -24.97 -2.11 -4.23
N GLY A 179 -23.97 -2.49 -3.41
CA GLY A 179 -23.10 -3.61 -3.74
C GLY A 179 -22.28 -3.39 -5.02
N PRO A 180 -21.48 -4.39 -5.43
CA PRO A 180 -20.74 -4.38 -6.68
C PRO A 180 -21.64 -4.59 -7.89
N LYS A 181 -21.24 -4.00 -9.02
CA LYS A 181 -21.81 -4.17 -10.36
C LYS A 181 -20.85 -4.98 -11.23
N ASP A 182 -21.34 -5.47 -12.37
CA ASP A 182 -20.52 -6.21 -13.34
C ASP A 182 -19.30 -5.41 -13.84
N GLU A 183 -19.46 -4.08 -13.98
CA GLU A 183 -18.38 -3.16 -14.35
C GLU A 183 -17.25 -3.13 -13.30
N ASP A 184 -17.57 -3.30 -12.01
CA ASP A 184 -16.57 -3.33 -10.94
C ASP A 184 -15.71 -4.59 -11.03
N PHE A 185 -16.33 -5.75 -11.24
CA PHE A 185 -15.60 -7.01 -11.45
C PHE A 185 -14.77 -6.98 -12.72
N LYS A 186 -15.29 -6.37 -13.79
CA LYS A 186 -14.53 -6.17 -15.03
C LYS A 186 -13.30 -5.28 -14.78
N LEU A 187 -13.43 -4.20 -14.03
CA LEU A 187 -12.31 -3.32 -13.72
C LEU A 187 -11.21 -4.05 -12.93
N VAL A 188 -11.58 -4.94 -11.99
CA VAL A 188 -10.62 -5.78 -11.27
C VAL A 188 -9.90 -6.72 -12.23
N SER A 189 -10.65 -7.47 -13.06
CA SER A 189 -10.07 -8.38 -14.05
C SER A 189 -9.14 -7.68 -15.05
N ASP A 190 -9.56 -6.54 -15.61
CA ASP A 190 -8.75 -5.75 -16.55
C ASP A 190 -7.51 -5.12 -15.88
N SER A 191 -7.51 -4.99 -14.55
CA SER A 191 -6.39 -4.43 -13.78
C SER A 191 -5.38 -5.48 -13.40
N ASP A 192 -5.83 -6.69 -13.04
CA ASP A 192 -5.00 -7.85 -12.73
C ASP A 192 -4.01 -8.16 -13.87
N GLU A 193 -4.46 -8.11 -15.12
CA GLU A 193 -3.60 -8.31 -16.30
C GLU A 193 -2.42 -7.32 -16.43
N LYS A 194 -2.46 -6.21 -15.68
CA LYS A 194 -1.49 -5.11 -15.78
C LYS A 194 -0.51 -5.06 -14.63
N VAL A 195 -0.68 -5.86 -13.59
CA VAL A 195 0.11 -5.78 -12.36
C VAL A 195 0.55 -7.19 -11.90
N GLU A 196 1.42 -7.25 -10.90
CA GLU A 196 1.82 -8.52 -10.27
C GLU A 196 1.09 -8.74 -8.94
N VAL A 197 0.64 -7.66 -8.31
CA VAL A 197 -0.14 -7.69 -7.06
C VAL A 197 -1.26 -6.66 -7.16
N LEU A 198 -2.51 -7.07 -7.03
CA LEU A 198 -3.68 -6.19 -7.04
C LEU A 198 -4.29 -6.05 -5.64
N ILE A 199 -4.22 -4.83 -5.10
CA ILE A 199 -4.77 -4.43 -3.80
C ILE A 199 -6.08 -3.67 -4.03
N VAL A 200 -7.17 -4.14 -3.42
CA VAL A 200 -8.52 -3.59 -3.60
C VAL A 200 -9.05 -3.08 -2.27
N GLY A 201 -9.18 -1.76 -2.14
CA GLY A 201 -9.85 -1.09 -1.02
C GLY A 201 -11.37 -1.07 -1.19
N ILE A 202 -12.12 -1.44 -0.15
CA ILE A 202 -13.58 -1.56 -0.24
C ILE A 202 -14.27 -0.98 0.98
N HIS A 203 -15.14 -0.01 0.74
CA HIS A 203 -15.99 0.59 1.75
C HIS A 203 -17.36 -0.11 1.74
N TRP A 204 -17.68 -0.91 2.78
CA TRP A 204 -18.80 -1.87 2.73
C TRP A 204 -19.30 -2.35 4.11
N GLY A 205 -20.32 -3.20 4.11
CA GLY A 205 -20.83 -3.81 5.34
C GLY A 205 -21.70 -2.87 6.15
N GLU A 206 -21.84 -3.17 7.43
CA GLU A 206 -22.67 -2.42 8.37
C GLU A 206 -21.78 -1.83 9.48
N GLU A 207 -22.05 -0.58 9.85
CA GLU A 207 -21.35 0.07 10.96
C GLU A 207 -21.49 -0.71 12.27
N TYR A 208 -20.39 -0.75 13.01
CA TYR A 208 -20.30 -1.27 14.37
C TYR A 208 -20.63 -2.77 14.49
N GLN A 209 -20.26 -3.55 13.49
CA GLN A 209 -20.28 -5.02 13.52
C GLN A 209 -18.85 -5.56 13.59
N ASP A 210 -18.58 -6.50 14.50
CA ASP A 210 -17.24 -7.11 14.67
C ASP A 210 -17.01 -8.37 13.81
N LYS A 211 -17.98 -8.70 12.96
CA LYS A 211 -17.89 -9.79 11.98
C LYS A 211 -18.40 -9.35 10.64
N ALA A 212 -17.68 -9.76 9.59
CA ALA A 212 -18.12 -9.56 8.23
C ALA A 212 -19.43 -10.31 7.97
N ASN A 213 -20.40 -9.61 7.38
CA ASN A 213 -21.69 -10.19 7.02
C ASN A 213 -21.55 -11.12 5.80
N LYS A 214 -22.65 -11.82 5.47
CA LYS A 214 -22.66 -12.79 4.36
C LYS A 214 -22.31 -12.13 3.01
N PHE A 215 -22.79 -10.91 2.75
CA PHE A 215 -22.58 -10.22 1.48
C PHE A 215 -21.13 -9.77 1.28
N GLN A 216 -20.48 -9.24 2.32
CA GLN A 216 -19.06 -8.90 2.28
C GLN A 216 -18.23 -10.12 1.85
N ARG A 217 -18.53 -11.31 2.41
CA ARG A 217 -17.82 -12.55 2.07
C ARG A 217 -18.09 -13.04 0.64
N GLU A 218 -19.33 -12.96 0.20
CA GLU A 218 -19.70 -13.35 -1.17
C GLU A 218 -19.03 -12.44 -2.20
N TRP A 219 -18.99 -11.13 -1.95
CA TRP A 219 -18.32 -10.18 -2.83
C TRP A 219 -16.80 -10.33 -2.81
N ALA A 220 -16.19 -10.54 -1.63
CA ALA A 220 -14.76 -10.81 -1.52
C ALA A 220 -14.34 -12.03 -2.37
N LYS A 221 -15.12 -13.13 -2.32
CA LYS A 221 -14.85 -14.33 -3.13
C LYS A 221 -14.91 -14.04 -4.62
N LYS A 222 -15.91 -13.28 -5.08
CA LYS A 222 -16.02 -12.89 -6.50
C LYS A 222 -14.87 -11.99 -6.95
N LEU A 223 -14.43 -11.06 -6.10
CA LEU A 223 -13.30 -10.18 -6.41
C LEU A 223 -11.99 -10.98 -6.51
N VAL A 224 -11.78 -11.93 -5.62
CA VAL A 224 -10.64 -12.87 -5.69
C VAL A 224 -10.70 -13.74 -6.94
N GLU A 225 -11.90 -14.22 -7.30
CA GLU A 225 -12.10 -15.02 -8.52
C GLU A 225 -11.67 -14.28 -9.80
N VAL A 226 -11.84 -12.95 -9.82
CA VAL A 226 -11.49 -12.11 -10.97
C VAL A 226 -10.15 -11.37 -10.83
N GLY A 227 -9.31 -11.71 -9.84
CA GLY A 227 -7.91 -11.27 -9.80
C GLY A 227 -7.48 -10.41 -8.60
N ALA A 228 -8.32 -10.18 -7.59
CA ALA A 228 -7.87 -9.49 -6.38
C ALA A 228 -6.93 -10.38 -5.52
N ASP A 229 -5.74 -9.89 -5.18
CA ASP A 229 -4.79 -10.59 -4.29
C ASP A 229 -4.99 -10.21 -2.82
N VAL A 230 -5.27 -8.94 -2.58
CA VAL A 230 -5.48 -8.38 -1.24
C VAL A 230 -6.72 -7.51 -1.26
N ILE A 231 -7.64 -7.79 -0.34
CA ILE A 231 -8.81 -6.95 -0.11
C ILE A 231 -8.68 -6.30 1.26
N VAL A 232 -8.79 -4.97 1.29
CA VAL A 232 -8.80 -4.17 2.53
C VAL A 232 -10.12 -3.45 2.69
N GLY A 233 -10.86 -3.83 3.71
CA GLY A 233 -12.19 -3.32 4.02
C GLY A 233 -12.17 -2.12 4.97
N HIS A 234 -13.17 -1.27 4.78
CA HIS A 234 -13.43 0.01 5.46
C HIS A 234 -14.93 0.15 5.69
N HIS A 235 -15.36 1.14 6.48
CA HIS A 235 -16.77 1.49 6.84
C HIS A 235 -17.28 0.98 8.19
N PRO A 236 -17.10 -0.30 8.62
CA PRO A 236 -17.68 -0.75 9.88
C PRO A 236 -17.22 0.02 11.12
N HIS A 237 -16.14 0.81 11.03
CA HIS A 237 -15.47 1.54 12.12
C HIS A 237 -14.98 0.67 13.28
N TRP A 238 -15.22 -0.64 13.23
CA TRP A 238 -14.74 -1.68 14.12
C TRP A 238 -13.89 -2.66 13.32
N VAL A 239 -12.81 -3.14 13.93
CA VAL A 239 -12.00 -4.21 13.34
C VAL A 239 -12.87 -5.46 13.16
N GLN A 240 -12.88 -6.01 11.94
CA GLN A 240 -13.55 -7.28 11.61
C GLN A 240 -12.54 -8.40 11.39
N ASP A 241 -13.05 -9.61 11.19
CA ASP A 241 -12.23 -10.79 10.94
C ASP A 241 -11.51 -10.76 9.58
N VAL A 242 -10.56 -11.68 9.42
CA VAL A 242 -9.81 -11.91 8.18
C VAL A 242 -10.22 -13.25 7.57
N GLU A 243 -10.25 -13.33 6.26
CA GLU A 243 -10.47 -14.59 5.52
C GLU A 243 -9.37 -14.78 4.48
N TYR A 244 -8.81 -15.99 4.43
CA TYR A 244 -7.91 -16.42 3.36
C TYR A 244 -8.76 -17.18 2.34
N ILE A 245 -8.88 -16.62 1.13
CA ILE A 245 -9.76 -17.11 0.08
C ILE A 245 -8.91 -17.81 -0.97
N LYS A 246 -9.21 -19.09 -1.24
CA LYS A 246 -8.48 -19.86 -2.23
C LYS A 246 -8.66 -19.24 -3.61
N LYS A 247 -7.56 -18.94 -4.31
CA LYS A 247 -7.59 -18.44 -5.69
C LYS A 247 -8.04 -19.54 -6.65
N PRO A 248 -8.76 -19.21 -7.74
CA PRO A 248 -9.03 -20.18 -8.78
C PRO A 248 -7.71 -20.69 -9.38
N VAL A 249 -7.64 -21.98 -9.68
CA VAL A 249 -6.51 -22.52 -10.45
C VAL A 249 -6.72 -22.10 -11.89
N TYR A 250 -6.03 -21.05 -12.34
CA TYR A 250 -6.00 -20.69 -13.75
C TYR A 250 -5.33 -21.85 -14.52
N ALA A 251 -6.01 -22.36 -15.56
CA ALA A 251 -5.48 -23.46 -16.38
C ALA A 251 -4.08 -23.12 -16.94
N GLU A 252 -3.24 -24.14 -17.15
CA GLU A 252 -1.83 -24.03 -17.54
C GLU A 252 -1.60 -23.00 -18.65
N GLY A 253 -0.85 -21.94 -18.33
CA GLY A 253 -0.53 -20.84 -19.25
C GLY A 253 -0.55 -19.45 -18.60
N ALA A 254 -1.23 -19.28 -17.46
CA ALA A 254 -1.04 -18.12 -16.59
C ALA A 254 0.34 -18.23 -15.93
N SER A 255 1.18 -17.22 -16.13
CA SER A 255 2.50 -17.11 -15.53
C SER A 255 2.40 -16.96 -14.01
N SER A 256 2.17 -18.06 -13.30
CA SER A 256 2.60 -18.15 -11.92
C SER A 256 4.09 -18.51 -11.98
N PRO A 257 5.01 -17.61 -11.58
CA PRO A 257 6.42 -17.96 -11.54
C PRO A 257 6.61 -19.20 -10.65
N SER A 258 7.69 -19.94 -10.86
CA SER A 258 8.02 -21.22 -10.22
C SER A 258 7.69 -21.33 -8.73
N VAL A 259 6.96 -22.38 -8.38
CA VAL A 259 6.62 -22.83 -7.02
C VAL A 259 7.88 -22.90 -6.15
N SER A 260 7.96 -22.07 -5.11
CA SER A 260 8.74 -22.40 -3.92
C SER A 260 7.80 -23.12 -2.97
N GLU A 261 8.20 -24.28 -2.44
CA GLU A 261 7.31 -25.25 -1.78
C GLU A 261 6.56 -24.77 -0.51
N ASP A 262 6.63 -23.50 -0.10
CA ASP A 262 6.29 -23.12 1.28
C ASP A 262 5.69 -21.72 1.49
N THR A 263 4.69 -21.30 0.70
CA THR A 263 3.81 -20.21 1.16
C THR A 263 2.33 -20.51 0.91
N LYS A 264 1.53 -20.48 1.98
CA LYS A 264 0.06 -20.53 1.91
C LYS A 264 -0.54 -19.37 1.07
N TYR A 265 0.24 -18.35 0.73
CA TYR A 265 -0.23 -17.15 0.03
C TYR A 265 -0.21 -17.30 -1.49
N ASP A 266 0.54 -18.27 -2.03
CA ASP A 266 0.51 -18.58 -3.45
C ASP A 266 -0.86 -19.14 -3.88
N GLU A 267 -1.50 -19.90 -2.99
CA GLU A 267 -2.83 -20.49 -3.23
C GLU A 267 -3.99 -19.60 -2.78
N TYR A 268 -3.73 -18.54 -1.99
CA TYR A 268 -4.78 -17.78 -1.31
C TYR A 268 -4.59 -16.28 -1.45
N ALA A 269 -5.68 -15.58 -1.78
CA ALA A 269 -5.82 -14.16 -1.52
C ALA A 269 -6.21 -13.93 -0.05
N VAL A 270 -6.01 -12.71 0.44
CA VAL A 270 -6.39 -12.33 1.81
C VAL A 270 -7.40 -11.19 1.81
N ALA A 271 -8.48 -11.33 2.59
CA ALA A 271 -9.50 -10.32 2.78
C ALA A 271 -9.54 -9.88 4.24
N TYR A 272 -9.17 -8.63 4.50
CA TYR A 272 -9.38 -7.94 5.77
C TYR A 272 -10.73 -7.23 5.70
N TYR A 273 -11.76 -7.72 6.39
CA TYR A 273 -13.11 -7.18 6.16
C TYR A 273 -13.35 -5.78 6.73
N SER A 274 -12.62 -5.41 7.78
CA SER A 274 -12.49 -4.03 8.24
C SER A 274 -11.28 -3.88 9.14
N LEU A 275 -10.50 -2.82 8.92
CA LEU A 275 -9.38 -2.43 9.77
C LEU A 275 -9.78 -1.45 10.89
N GLY A 276 -11.06 -1.11 11.00
CA GLY A 276 -11.57 -0.14 11.97
C GLY A 276 -11.13 1.30 11.70
N ASN A 277 -11.23 2.15 12.70
CA ASN A 277 -10.76 3.53 12.60
C ASN A 277 -9.24 3.61 12.73
N PHE A 278 -8.58 4.30 11.80
CA PHE A 278 -7.18 4.66 11.93
C PHE A 278 -7.02 6.07 12.52
N ILE A 279 -7.52 7.09 11.83
CA ILE A 279 -7.59 8.48 12.30
C ILE A 279 -9.06 8.90 12.32
N PHE A 280 -9.65 9.00 13.50
CA PHE A 280 -11.05 9.41 13.65
C PHE A 280 -11.30 10.02 15.03
N ASP A 281 -12.32 10.87 15.15
CA ASP A 281 -12.76 11.44 16.42
C ASP A 281 -13.96 10.70 17.06
N GLN A 282 -14.22 9.45 16.67
CA GLN A 282 -15.23 8.56 17.28
C GLN A 282 -14.72 7.96 18.62
N MET A 283 -14.57 8.81 19.63
CA MET A 283 -13.97 8.43 20.93
C MET A 283 -14.96 7.78 21.92
N TRP A 284 -16.19 7.50 21.49
CA TRP A 284 -17.32 7.15 22.38
C TRP A 284 -17.40 5.67 22.78
N SER A 285 -16.67 4.77 22.11
CA SER A 285 -16.55 3.37 22.53
C SER A 285 -15.11 2.87 22.48
N LYS A 286 -14.85 1.77 23.18
CA LYS A 286 -13.57 1.06 23.07
C LYS A 286 -13.30 0.60 21.63
N LYS A 287 -14.30 -0.03 21.00
CA LYS A 287 -14.15 -0.63 19.67
C LYS A 287 -13.94 0.38 18.54
N THR A 288 -14.53 1.57 18.61
CA THR A 288 -14.27 2.66 17.64
C THR A 288 -12.91 3.34 17.81
N ARG A 289 -12.21 3.04 18.92
CA ARG A 289 -10.86 3.51 19.19
C ARG A 289 -9.81 2.43 18.92
N GLU A 290 -10.23 1.20 18.68
CA GLU A 290 -9.39 0.10 18.25
C GLU A 290 -9.30 0.11 16.72
N GLY A 291 -8.07 -0.02 16.22
CA GLY A 291 -7.81 -0.18 14.81
C GLY A 291 -6.76 -1.25 14.58
N LEU A 292 -6.59 -1.63 13.32
CA LEU A 292 -5.59 -2.60 12.92
C LEU A 292 -4.80 -2.06 11.73
N ILE A 293 -3.48 -1.99 11.88
CA ILE A 293 -2.56 -1.76 10.75
C ILE A 293 -2.06 -3.12 10.28
N ILE A 294 -2.06 -3.33 8.97
CA ILE A 294 -1.51 -4.54 8.35
C ILE A 294 -0.24 -4.15 7.61
N LYS A 295 0.87 -4.81 7.93
CA LYS A 295 2.09 -4.74 7.13
C LYS A 295 2.25 -6.05 6.36
N LEU A 296 2.34 -5.94 5.05
CA LEU A 296 2.53 -7.06 4.11
C LEU A 296 3.93 -6.96 3.50
N THR A 297 4.66 -8.06 3.48
CA THR A 297 5.95 -8.14 2.79
C THR A 297 5.81 -9.01 1.56
N PHE A 298 6.11 -8.45 0.40
CA PHE A 298 6.11 -9.15 -0.88
C PHE A 298 7.52 -9.42 -1.37
N ARG A 299 7.82 -10.63 -1.83
CA ARG A 299 9.08 -10.99 -2.49
C ARG A 299 8.78 -11.46 -3.90
N ASP A 300 9.37 -10.78 -4.89
CA ASP A 300 9.20 -11.14 -6.31
C ASP A 300 7.71 -11.25 -6.71
N GLY A 301 6.89 -10.30 -6.24
CA GLY A 301 5.43 -10.27 -6.48
C GLY A 301 4.60 -11.19 -5.58
N ARG A 302 5.20 -11.95 -4.65
CA ARG A 302 4.48 -12.90 -3.79
C ARG A 302 4.42 -12.45 -2.35
N LEU A 303 3.27 -12.58 -1.72
CA LEU A 303 3.13 -12.30 -0.30
C LEU A 303 3.86 -13.37 0.53
N ILE A 304 4.86 -12.97 1.32
CA ILE A 304 5.67 -13.88 2.13
C ILE A 304 5.49 -13.66 3.64
N SER A 305 5.01 -12.50 4.06
CA SER A 305 4.81 -12.17 5.47
C SER A 305 3.62 -11.25 5.66
N GLU A 306 2.91 -11.44 6.77
CA GLU A 306 1.79 -10.63 7.22
C GLU A 306 1.98 -10.33 8.70
N GLU A 307 2.08 -9.04 9.04
CA GLU A 307 2.13 -8.57 10.41
C GLU A 307 0.88 -7.75 10.74
N LYS A 308 0.23 -8.13 11.83
CA LYS A 308 -0.95 -7.46 12.38
C LYS A 308 -0.51 -6.58 13.55
N LEU A 309 -0.61 -5.27 13.36
CA LEU A 309 -0.16 -4.25 14.28
C LEU A 309 -1.38 -3.56 14.89
N PRO A 310 -1.88 -4.01 16.05
CA PRO A 310 -3.02 -3.38 16.70
C PRO A 310 -2.66 -1.96 17.15
N ILE A 311 -3.60 -1.05 16.97
CA ILE A 311 -3.48 0.34 17.42
C ILE A 311 -4.67 0.71 18.29
N TYR A 312 -4.44 1.71 19.15
CA TYR A 312 -5.49 2.28 19.97
C TYR A 312 -5.40 3.80 20.03
N MET A 313 -6.53 4.48 19.85
CA MET A 313 -6.61 5.93 20.04
C MET A 313 -6.81 6.26 21.53
N SER A 314 -5.73 6.33 22.31
CA SER A 314 -5.79 6.78 23.71
C SER A 314 -6.06 8.28 23.81
N SER A 315 -5.53 9.03 22.86
CA SER A 315 -5.63 10.48 22.71
C SER A 315 -6.55 10.82 21.54
N TRP A 316 -7.11 12.04 21.53
CA TRP A 316 -8.07 12.45 20.50
C TRP A 316 -7.47 12.33 19.11
N ALA A 317 -8.03 11.41 18.30
CA ALA A 317 -7.64 11.15 16.91
C ALA A 317 -6.14 10.89 16.69
N GLN A 318 -5.45 10.40 17.72
CA GLN A 318 -4.05 9.98 17.65
C GLN A 318 -3.96 8.50 18.02
N PRO A 319 -3.86 7.59 17.04
CA PRO A 319 -3.57 6.19 17.28
C PRO A 319 -2.15 6.02 17.79
N GLU A 320 -1.94 4.98 18.58
CA GLU A 320 -0.61 4.51 18.96
C GLU A 320 -0.58 2.99 18.92
N PHE A 321 0.59 2.42 18.65
CA PHE A 321 0.75 0.97 18.65
C PHE A 321 0.51 0.39 20.04
N VAL A 322 -0.27 -0.67 20.11
CA VAL A 322 -0.46 -1.43 21.36
C VAL A 322 0.73 -2.38 21.49
N GLU A 323 1.59 -2.13 22.48
CA GLU A 323 2.71 -3.02 22.80
C GLU A 323 2.18 -4.42 23.14
N LYS A 324 2.89 -5.44 22.64
CA LYS A 324 2.59 -6.85 22.90
C LYS A 324 3.07 -7.28 24.28
#